data_AF-A0A8H4X2X4-F1
#
_entry.id   AF-A0A8H4X2X4-F1
#
_cell.length_a   1.000
_cell.length_b   1.000
_cell.length_c   1.000
_cell.angle_alpha   90.00
_cell.angle_beta   90.00
_cell.angle_gamma   90.00
#
_symmetry.space_group_name_H-M   'P 1'
#
loop_
_entity.id
_entity.type
_entity.pdbx_description
1 polymer ?
#
loop_
_entity_poly.entity_id
_entity_poly.type
_entity_poly.pdbx_seq_one_letter_code
_entity_poly.pdbx_strand_id
1 'polypeptide(L)'
;MRLSLLPLVALAGSALASGDTISAAIDNISNATLALNKTIATWPKTLIGTLPITTKSTLLLAEIHRGTVVARDSEPLSLDETLQVAKATSQLGADVNITLETVIAAKPSFDKLLLSPVILLNLELQRNLSIDFSEAVVSKVPADLQDKAKALVQGIDDSFAQAIQKFTKPKGLRG
;
A
#
# COMPACT_ATOMS: atom_id res chain seq x y z
N MET A 1 11.66 -3.02 -60.64
CA MET A 1 11.77 -3.24 -59.19
C MET A 1 12.69 -2.18 -58.60
N ARG A 2 12.16 -1.24 -57.81
CA ARG A 2 12.95 -0.33 -56.97
C ARG A 2 12.31 -0.33 -55.59
N LEU A 3 12.87 -1.12 -54.68
CA LEU A 3 12.47 -1.09 -53.27
C LEU A 3 12.92 0.24 -52.67
N SER A 4 11.96 1.05 -52.23
CA SER A 4 12.21 2.21 -51.40
C SER A 4 12.43 1.75 -49.96
N LEU A 5 13.64 1.94 -49.45
CA LEU A 5 13.96 1.76 -48.02
C LEU A 5 13.63 3.06 -47.29
N LEU A 6 12.42 3.14 -46.73
CA LEU A 6 12.11 4.15 -45.73
C LEU A 6 12.71 3.68 -44.40
N PRO A 7 13.50 4.49 -43.69
CA PRO A 7 13.90 4.17 -42.33
C PRO A 7 12.66 4.26 -41.45
N LEU A 8 12.29 3.13 -40.85
CA LEU A 8 11.30 3.06 -39.78
C LEU A 8 11.92 3.78 -38.57
N VAL A 9 11.68 5.08 -38.44
CA VAL A 9 12.00 5.81 -37.21
C VAL A 9 10.99 5.33 -36.18
N ALA A 10 11.39 4.35 -35.37
CA ALA A 10 10.67 3.97 -34.18
C ALA A 10 10.62 5.20 -33.28
N LEU A 11 9.46 5.84 -33.22
CA LEU A 11 9.16 6.88 -32.25
C LEU A 11 9.13 6.17 -30.89
N ALA A 12 10.27 6.15 -30.19
CA ALA A 12 10.31 5.88 -28.76
C ALA A 12 9.56 7.04 -28.11
N GLY A 13 8.23 6.92 -28.04
CA GLY A 13 7.40 7.82 -27.27
C GLY A 13 7.97 7.86 -25.87
N SER A 14 8.20 9.06 -25.36
CA SER A 14 8.61 9.33 -23.99
C SER A 14 7.47 8.96 -23.04
N ALA A 15 7.13 7.67 -22.96
CA ALA A 15 6.44 7.15 -21.80
C ALA A 15 7.43 7.28 -20.64
N LEU A 16 7.02 7.95 -19.56
CA LEU A 16 7.76 7.91 -18.30
C LEU A 16 8.04 6.45 -17.95
N ALA A 17 9.24 6.14 -17.46
CA ALA A 17 9.56 4.78 -17.04
C ALA A 17 8.49 4.30 -16.06
N SER A 18 7.83 3.19 -16.40
CA SER A 18 6.69 2.69 -15.63
C SER A 18 7.14 2.25 -14.24
N GLY A 19 8.37 1.74 -14.13
CA GLY A 19 9.02 1.46 -12.84
C GLY A 19 9.12 2.69 -11.94
N ASP A 20 9.64 3.81 -12.44
CA ASP A 20 9.77 5.05 -11.67
C ASP A 20 8.40 5.59 -11.22
N THR A 21 7.41 5.52 -12.09
CA THR A 21 6.06 6.02 -11.82
C THR A 21 5.37 5.19 -10.73
N ILE A 22 5.48 3.85 -10.81
CA ILE A 22 4.96 2.95 -9.77
C ILE A 22 5.74 3.10 -8.46
N SER A 23 7.08 3.21 -8.51
CA SER A 23 7.90 3.44 -7.32
C SER A 23 7.55 4.75 -6.61
N ALA A 24 7.33 5.83 -7.35
CA ALA A 24 6.89 7.10 -6.77
C ALA A 24 5.51 6.98 -6.09
N ALA A 25 4.59 6.19 -6.67
CA ALA A 25 3.31 5.90 -6.03
C ALA A 25 3.49 5.09 -4.73
N ILE A 26 4.37 4.08 -4.72
CA ILE A 26 4.72 3.31 -3.53
C ILE A 26 5.30 4.23 -2.44
N ASP A 27 6.18 5.16 -2.81
CA ASP A 27 6.78 6.12 -1.87
C ASP A 27 5.73 7.05 -1.26
N ASN A 28 4.74 7.52 -2.05
CA ASN A 28 3.64 8.32 -1.53
C ASN A 28 2.78 7.55 -0.52
N ILE A 29 2.51 6.27 -0.81
CA ILE A 29 1.79 5.38 0.11
C ILE A 29 2.60 5.15 1.39
N SER A 30 3.91 4.88 1.28
CA SER A 30 4.82 4.74 2.44
C SER A 30 4.83 6.00 3.30
N ASN A 31 4.98 7.18 2.68
CA ASN A 31 4.96 8.45 3.40
C ASN A 31 3.63 8.70 4.13
N ALA A 32 2.49 8.40 3.49
CA ALA A 32 1.18 8.51 4.13
C ALA A 32 1.03 7.50 5.29
N THR A 33 1.53 6.28 5.12
CA THR A 33 1.57 5.21 6.12
C THR A 33 2.37 5.63 7.35
N LEU A 34 3.59 6.11 7.16
CA LEU A 34 4.45 6.62 8.22
C LEU A 34 3.88 7.87 8.91
N ALA A 35 3.19 8.74 8.16
CA ALA A 35 2.51 9.89 8.75
C ALA A 35 1.33 9.47 9.65
N LEU A 36 0.56 8.46 9.24
CA LEU A 36 -0.49 7.85 10.06
C LEU A 36 0.12 7.23 11.33
N ASN A 37 1.18 6.42 11.16
CA ASN A 37 1.91 5.80 12.26
C ASN A 37 2.34 6.82 13.33
N LYS A 38 3.06 7.87 12.90
CA LYS A 38 3.51 8.94 13.79
C LYS A 38 2.35 9.62 14.51
N THR A 39 1.25 9.84 13.81
CA THR A 39 0.05 10.49 14.37
C THR A 39 -0.57 9.63 15.46
N ILE A 40 -0.67 8.30 15.26
CA ILE A 40 -1.19 7.37 16.28
C ILE A 40 -0.22 7.28 17.46
N ALA A 41 1.08 7.18 17.20
CA ALA A 41 2.11 7.04 18.24
C ALA A 41 2.17 8.26 19.17
N THR A 42 1.95 9.46 18.64
CA THR A 42 2.02 10.73 19.38
C THR A 42 0.66 11.25 19.83
N TRP A 43 -0.41 10.53 19.55
CA TRP A 43 -1.77 10.93 19.88
C TRP A 43 -1.98 11.06 21.40
N PRO A 44 -2.58 12.15 21.91
CA PRO A 44 -2.84 12.36 23.34
C PRO A 44 -3.88 11.41 23.97
N LYS A 45 -4.36 10.39 23.25
CA LYS A 45 -5.33 9.39 23.75
C LYS A 45 -6.68 9.98 24.12
N THR A 46 -7.05 11.10 23.49
CA THR A 46 -8.33 11.80 23.67
C THR A 46 -9.18 11.67 22.41
N LEU A 47 -10.51 11.76 22.55
CA LEU A 47 -11.42 11.65 21.42
C LEU A 47 -11.18 12.76 20.37
N ILE A 48 -11.01 14.02 20.79
CA ILE A 48 -10.71 15.12 19.84
C ILE A 48 -9.34 14.91 19.17
N GLY A 49 -8.39 14.30 19.89
CA GLY A 49 -7.07 13.96 19.34
C GLY A 49 -7.10 12.91 18.23
N THR A 50 -8.23 12.24 17.96
CA THR A 50 -8.31 11.27 16.85
C THR A 50 -8.61 11.93 15.50
N LEU A 51 -9.04 13.19 15.47
CA LEU A 51 -9.31 13.90 14.21
C LEU A 51 -8.11 13.90 13.23
N PRO A 52 -6.86 14.14 13.69
CA PRO A 52 -5.68 13.97 12.84
C PRO A 52 -5.47 12.53 12.35
N ILE A 53 -5.80 11.51 13.17
CA ILE A 53 -5.69 10.09 12.78
C ILE A 53 -6.64 9.81 11.62
N THR A 54 -7.90 10.23 11.71
CA THR A 54 -8.89 10.10 10.63
C THR A 54 -8.42 10.81 9.35
N THR A 55 -7.86 12.01 9.48
CA THR A 55 -7.33 12.77 8.34
C THR A 55 -6.20 12.01 7.66
N LYS A 56 -5.22 11.52 8.42
CA LYS A 56 -4.08 10.77 7.87
C LYS A 56 -4.48 9.42 7.30
N SER A 57 -5.44 8.74 7.91
CA SER A 57 -6.00 7.51 7.35
C SER A 57 -6.72 7.76 6.02
N THR A 58 -7.49 8.85 5.92
CA THR A 58 -8.16 9.23 4.66
C THR A 58 -7.15 9.57 3.56
N LEU A 59 -6.06 10.28 3.91
CA LEU A 59 -4.98 10.55 2.98
C LEU A 59 -4.30 9.24 2.52
N LEU A 60 -4.04 8.30 3.42
CA LEU A 60 -3.50 6.99 3.05
C LEU A 60 -4.41 6.25 2.08
N LEU A 61 -5.72 6.20 2.35
CA LEU A 61 -6.70 5.60 1.43
C LEU A 61 -6.65 6.26 0.04
N ALA A 62 -6.53 7.59 -0.01
CA ALA A 62 -6.43 8.32 -1.26
C ALA A 62 -5.13 8.02 -2.02
N GLU A 63 -3.99 7.91 -1.32
CA GLU A 63 -2.72 7.54 -1.95
C GLU A 63 -2.72 6.10 -2.47
N ILE A 64 -3.30 5.14 -1.76
CA ILE A 64 -3.44 3.76 -2.25
C ILE A 64 -4.31 3.73 -3.51
N HIS A 65 -5.42 4.45 -3.51
CA HIS A 65 -6.30 4.54 -4.68
C HIS A 65 -5.59 5.19 -5.88
N ARG A 66 -4.89 6.31 -5.68
CA ARG A 66 -4.09 6.96 -6.73
C ARG A 66 -3.00 6.04 -7.25
N GLY A 67 -2.28 5.36 -6.37
CA GLY A 67 -1.27 4.38 -6.74
C GLY A 67 -1.84 3.23 -7.55
N THR A 68 -3.06 2.79 -7.25
CA THR A 68 -3.77 1.76 -8.04
C THR A 68 -4.03 2.24 -9.46
N VAL A 69 -4.50 3.49 -9.64
CA VAL A 69 -4.72 4.07 -10.96
C VAL A 69 -3.40 4.18 -11.72
N VAL A 70 -2.37 4.73 -11.09
CA VAL A 70 -1.01 4.80 -11.67
C VAL A 70 -0.51 3.43 -12.11
N ALA A 71 -0.61 2.42 -11.24
CA ALA A 71 -0.16 1.08 -11.56
C ALA A 71 -0.96 0.47 -12.71
N ARG A 72 -2.27 0.71 -12.82
CA ARG A 72 -3.10 0.22 -13.94
C ARG A 72 -2.77 0.89 -15.27
N ASP A 73 -2.51 2.19 -15.25
CA ASP A 73 -2.21 3.00 -16.43
C ASP A 73 -0.75 2.84 -16.90
N SER A 74 0.10 2.23 -16.09
CA SER A 74 1.51 1.96 -16.42
C SER A 74 1.66 0.85 -17.47
N GLU A 75 2.73 0.91 -18.26
CA GLU A 75 3.11 -0.18 -19.17
C GLU A 75 3.66 -1.39 -18.38
N PRO A 76 3.72 -2.59 -18.99
CA PRO A 76 4.45 -3.71 -18.40
C PRO A 76 5.89 -3.35 -18.08
N LEU A 77 6.37 -3.80 -16.92
CA LEU A 77 7.70 -3.52 -16.42
C LEU A 77 8.74 -4.37 -17.15
N SER A 78 9.89 -3.76 -17.42
CA SER A 78 11.11 -4.50 -17.70
C SER A 78 11.62 -5.24 -16.46
N LEU A 79 12.63 -6.10 -16.63
CA LEU A 79 13.24 -6.82 -15.52
C LEU A 79 13.86 -5.87 -14.48
N ASP A 80 14.58 -4.84 -14.93
CA ASP A 80 15.24 -3.88 -14.04
C ASP A 80 14.22 -3.05 -13.26
N GLU A 81 13.16 -2.58 -13.93
CA GLU A 81 12.05 -1.88 -13.28
C GLU A 81 11.30 -2.79 -12.29
N THR A 82 11.16 -4.08 -12.61
CA THR A 82 10.57 -5.06 -11.69
C THR A 82 11.37 -5.19 -10.40
N LEU A 83 12.70 -5.23 -10.49
CA LEU A 83 13.58 -5.29 -9.31
C LEU A 83 13.50 -4.01 -8.47
N GLN A 84 13.42 -2.85 -9.13
CA GLN A 84 13.22 -1.55 -8.48
C GLN A 84 11.89 -1.51 -7.72
N VAL A 85 10.79 -1.87 -8.37
CA VAL A 85 9.46 -1.92 -7.77
C VAL A 85 9.41 -2.93 -6.63
N ALA A 86 10.02 -4.12 -6.79
CA ALA A 86 10.10 -5.11 -5.72
C ALA A 86 10.81 -4.57 -4.47
N LYS A 87 11.91 -3.82 -4.64
CA LYS A 87 12.61 -3.18 -3.53
C LYS A 87 11.72 -2.16 -2.81
N ALA A 88 11.03 -1.30 -3.56
CA ALA A 88 10.11 -0.31 -3.01
C ALA A 88 8.95 -0.99 -2.24
N THR A 89 8.35 -2.02 -2.82
CA THR A 89 7.26 -2.80 -2.20
C THR A 89 7.72 -3.48 -0.89
N SER A 90 8.95 -4.03 -0.86
CA SER A 90 9.51 -4.62 0.36
C SER A 90 9.63 -3.61 1.50
N GLN A 91 10.11 -2.39 1.19
CA GLN A 91 10.18 -1.30 2.16
C GLN A 91 8.79 -0.87 2.64
N LEU A 92 7.83 -0.72 1.71
CA LEU A 92 6.45 -0.42 2.06
C LEU A 92 5.87 -1.49 3.01
N GLY A 93 6.16 -2.77 2.78
CA GLY A 93 5.74 -3.84 3.68
C GLY A 93 6.25 -3.68 5.11
N ALA A 94 7.51 -3.25 5.28
CA ALA A 94 8.06 -2.94 6.60
C ALA A 94 7.34 -1.75 7.26
N ASP A 95 7.08 -0.68 6.49
CA ASP A 95 6.40 0.52 7.00
C ASP A 95 4.94 0.22 7.41
N VAL A 96 4.23 -0.59 6.61
CA VAL A 96 2.88 -1.07 6.93
C VAL A 96 2.91 -1.91 8.21
N ASN A 97 3.85 -2.85 8.33
CA ASN A 97 3.94 -3.69 9.52
C ASN A 97 4.13 -2.87 10.80
N ILE A 98 5.08 -1.93 10.82
CA ILE A 98 5.33 -1.06 11.99
C ILE A 98 4.09 -0.20 12.32
N THR A 99 3.39 0.28 11.28
CA THR A 99 2.17 1.08 11.46
C THR A 99 1.05 0.26 12.08
N LEU A 100 0.85 -0.97 11.60
CA LEU A 100 -0.18 -1.87 12.12
C LEU A 100 0.15 -2.36 13.54
N GLU A 101 1.42 -2.60 13.86
CA GLU A 101 1.86 -2.84 15.23
C GLU A 101 1.51 -1.67 16.17
N THR A 102 1.72 -0.44 15.71
CA THR A 102 1.33 0.77 16.45
C THR A 102 -0.18 0.89 16.63
N VAL A 103 -0.98 0.57 15.60
CA VAL A 103 -2.45 0.51 15.68
C VAL A 103 -2.90 -0.52 16.71
N ILE A 104 -2.32 -1.72 16.69
CA ILE A 104 -2.59 -2.80 17.66
C ILE A 104 -2.22 -2.34 19.08
N ALA A 105 -1.05 -1.73 19.27
CA ALA A 105 -0.61 -1.22 20.57
C ALA A 105 -1.53 -0.12 21.12
N ALA A 106 -2.11 0.70 20.24
CA ALA A 106 -3.06 1.75 20.60
C ALA A 106 -4.47 1.22 20.93
N LYS A 107 -4.79 -0.04 20.60
CA LYS A 107 -6.11 -0.65 20.78
C LYS A 107 -6.74 -0.40 22.17
N PRO A 108 -6.04 -0.54 23.32
CA PRO A 108 -6.68 -0.29 24.62
C PRO A 108 -7.21 1.14 24.78
N SER A 109 -6.58 2.12 24.13
CA SER A 109 -7.01 3.52 24.12
C SER A 109 -8.22 3.71 23.19
N PHE A 110 -8.21 3.08 22.00
CA PHE A 110 -9.38 3.06 21.12
C PHE A 110 -10.59 2.38 21.76
N ASP A 111 -10.38 1.26 22.46
CA ASP A 111 -11.43 0.55 23.21
C ASP A 111 -12.04 1.47 24.28
N LYS A 112 -11.22 2.20 25.04
CA LYS A 112 -11.69 3.13 26.08
C LYS A 112 -12.55 4.26 25.51
N LEU A 113 -12.30 4.65 24.27
CA LEU A 113 -13.04 5.67 23.56
C LEU A 113 -14.18 5.12 22.68
N LEU A 114 -14.43 3.80 22.73
CA LEU A 114 -15.45 3.12 21.93
C LEU A 114 -15.22 3.24 20.40
N LEU A 115 -13.97 3.40 19.98
CA LEU A 115 -13.58 3.62 18.57
C LEU A 115 -13.22 2.33 17.82
N SER A 116 -13.08 1.20 18.52
CA SER A 116 -12.61 -0.05 17.92
C SER A 116 -13.42 -0.53 16.71
N PRO A 117 -14.76 -0.40 16.64
CA PRO A 117 -15.51 -0.72 15.43
C PRO A 117 -15.12 0.14 14.22
N VAL A 118 -14.84 1.44 14.44
CA VAL A 118 -14.42 2.35 13.37
C VAL A 118 -13.00 2.04 12.91
N ILE A 119 -12.10 1.68 13.83
CA ILE A 119 -10.75 1.24 13.48
C ILE A 119 -10.78 -0.07 12.70
N LEU A 120 -11.62 -1.04 13.11
CA LEU A 120 -11.81 -2.30 12.38
C LEU A 120 -12.27 -2.04 10.93
N LEU A 121 -13.32 -1.23 10.74
CA LEU A 121 -13.80 -0.86 9.42
C LEU A 121 -12.69 -0.20 8.57
N ASN A 122 -11.87 0.64 9.19
CA ASN A 122 -10.77 1.31 8.50
C ASN A 122 -9.65 0.35 8.08
N LEU A 123 -9.31 -0.63 8.93
CA LEU A 123 -8.35 -1.69 8.61
C LEU A 123 -8.83 -2.56 7.45
N GLU A 124 -10.11 -2.95 7.44
CA GLU A 124 -10.71 -3.72 6.35
C GLU A 124 -10.68 -2.95 5.04
N LEU A 125 -11.02 -1.66 5.06
CA LEU A 125 -10.99 -0.81 3.87
C LEU A 125 -9.57 -0.63 3.32
N GLN A 126 -8.58 -0.36 4.19
CA GLN A 126 -7.19 -0.22 3.77
C GLN A 126 -6.63 -1.53 3.21
N ARG A 127 -6.96 -2.68 3.83
CA ARG A 127 -6.57 -3.99 3.33
C ARG A 127 -7.11 -4.24 1.92
N ASN A 128 -8.41 -4.03 1.71
CA ASN A 128 -9.03 -4.25 0.40
C ASN A 128 -8.41 -3.37 -0.69
N LEU A 129 -8.19 -2.08 -0.42
CA LEU A 129 -7.51 -1.21 -1.38
C LEU A 129 -6.05 -1.59 -1.61
N SER A 130 -5.37 -2.13 -0.59
CA SER A 130 -3.98 -2.60 -0.73
C SER A 130 -3.90 -3.86 -1.58
N ILE A 131 -4.91 -4.73 -1.51
CA ILE A 131 -5.05 -5.89 -2.41
C ILE A 131 -5.24 -5.40 -3.86
N ASP A 132 -6.18 -4.49 -4.11
CA ASP A 132 -6.42 -3.92 -5.44
C ASP A 132 -5.16 -3.27 -6.03
N PHE A 133 -4.42 -2.52 -5.20
CA PHE A 133 -3.13 -1.93 -5.58
C PHE A 133 -2.09 -3.00 -5.92
N SER A 134 -1.97 -4.01 -5.07
CA SER A 134 -1.01 -5.10 -5.25
C SER A 134 -1.28 -5.89 -6.53
N GLU A 135 -2.55 -6.20 -6.81
CA GLU A 135 -2.96 -6.85 -8.06
C GLU A 135 -2.61 -6.00 -9.29
N ALA A 136 -2.86 -4.68 -9.22
CA ALA A 136 -2.48 -3.77 -10.29
C ALA A 136 -0.97 -3.79 -10.55
N VAL A 137 -0.14 -3.71 -9.51
CA VAL A 137 1.32 -3.77 -9.64
C VAL A 137 1.79 -5.13 -10.17
N VAL A 138 1.28 -6.24 -9.61
CA VAL A 138 1.62 -7.61 -10.06
C VAL A 138 1.27 -7.81 -11.53
N SER A 139 0.18 -7.22 -12.03
CA SER A 139 -0.20 -7.32 -13.44
C SER A 139 0.84 -6.70 -14.40
N LYS A 140 1.69 -5.79 -13.91
CA LYS A 140 2.76 -5.16 -14.68
C LYS A 140 4.07 -5.92 -14.61
N VAL A 141 4.22 -6.88 -13.70
CA VAL A 141 5.42 -7.71 -13.56
C VAL A 141 5.48 -8.75 -14.70
N PRO A 142 6.67 -9.03 -15.28
CA PRO A 142 6.87 -10.13 -16.23
C PRO A 142 6.25 -11.44 -15.74
N ALA A 143 5.62 -12.19 -16.65
CA ALA A 143 4.79 -13.36 -16.31
C ALA A 143 5.55 -14.42 -15.49
N ASP A 144 6.83 -14.62 -15.77
CA ASP A 144 7.74 -15.54 -15.07
C ASP A 144 8.08 -15.12 -13.63
N LEU A 145 7.82 -13.86 -13.27
CA LEU A 145 8.09 -13.29 -11.95
C LEU A 145 6.82 -12.99 -11.14
N GLN A 146 5.63 -13.11 -11.73
CA GLN A 146 4.38 -12.74 -11.05
C GLN A 146 4.13 -13.54 -9.76
N ASP A 147 4.46 -14.83 -9.71
CA ASP A 147 4.28 -15.62 -8.50
C ASP A 147 5.23 -15.19 -7.37
N LYS A 148 6.45 -14.75 -7.72
CA LYS A 148 7.37 -14.14 -6.74
C LYS A 148 6.84 -12.78 -6.26
N ALA A 149 6.26 -11.99 -7.15
CA ALA A 149 5.65 -10.71 -6.79
C ALA A 149 4.43 -10.89 -5.87
N LYS A 150 3.57 -11.88 -6.13
CA LYS A 150 2.45 -12.26 -5.24
C LYS A 150 2.94 -12.65 -3.85
N ALA A 151 3.99 -13.48 -3.77
CA ALA A 151 4.58 -13.87 -2.50
C ALA A 151 5.14 -12.67 -1.72
N LEU A 152 5.70 -11.66 -2.42
CA LEU A 152 6.21 -10.45 -1.79
C LEU A 152 5.11 -9.61 -1.15
N VAL A 153 4.00 -9.39 -1.87
CA VAL A 153 2.87 -8.57 -1.35
C VAL A 153 2.05 -9.30 -0.28
N GLN A 154 2.14 -10.63 -0.19
CA GLN A 154 1.42 -11.42 0.81
C GLN A 154 1.75 -11.00 2.26
N GLY A 155 2.99 -10.61 2.53
CA GLY A 155 3.37 -10.13 3.87
C GLY A 155 2.56 -8.90 4.33
N ILE A 156 2.16 -8.03 3.40
CA ILE A 156 1.32 -6.86 3.69
C ILE A 156 -0.09 -7.33 4.10
N ASP A 157 -0.66 -8.25 3.33
CA ASP A 157 -1.98 -8.81 3.60
C ASP A 157 -2.04 -9.53 4.95
N ASP A 158 -1.00 -10.31 5.28
CA ASP A 158 -0.86 -11.02 6.54
C ASP A 158 -0.81 -10.06 7.74
N SER A 159 -0.06 -8.94 7.63
CA SER A 159 -0.02 -7.92 8.68
C SER A 159 -1.41 -7.28 8.89
N PHE A 160 -2.15 -6.98 7.82
CA PHE A 160 -3.53 -6.49 7.94
C PHE A 160 -4.45 -7.53 8.58
N ALA A 161 -4.37 -8.79 8.16
CA ALA A 161 -5.17 -9.87 8.73
C ALA A 161 -4.92 -10.04 10.24
N GLN A 162 -3.66 -9.92 10.67
CA GLN A 162 -3.30 -9.94 12.09
C GLN A 162 -3.93 -8.76 12.84
N ALA A 163 -3.82 -7.54 12.32
CA ALA A 163 -4.40 -6.35 12.95
C ALA A 163 -5.93 -6.44 13.05
N ILE A 164 -6.61 -6.81 11.96
CA ILE A 164 -8.06 -7.04 11.92
C ILE A 164 -8.45 -8.06 13.00
N GLN A 165 -7.77 -9.21 13.07
CA GLN A 165 -8.06 -10.22 14.08
C GLN A 165 -7.96 -9.66 15.52
N LYS A 166 -6.98 -8.79 15.80
CA LYS A 166 -6.87 -8.14 17.11
C LYS A 166 -8.05 -7.21 17.40
N PHE A 167 -8.58 -6.52 16.40
CA PHE A 167 -9.72 -5.61 16.56
C PHE A 167 -11.09 -6.31 16.56
N THR A 168 -11.23 -7.47 15.93
CA THR A 168 -12.45 -8.31 15.98
C THR A 168 -12.63 -8.98 17.34
N LYS A 169 -11.54 -9.34 18.04
CA LYS A 169 -11.62 -10.03 19.34
C LYS A 169 -12.07 -9.06 20.46
N PRO A 170 -13.19 -9.35 21.16
CA PRO A 170 -13.62 -8.55 22.31
C PRO A 170 -12.59 -8.59 23.43
N LYS A 171 -12.51 -7.50 24.20
CA LYS A 171 -11.68 -7.39 25.40
C LYS A 171 -12.18 -8.40 26.45
N GLY A 172 -11.61 -9.61 26.50
CA GLY A 172 -11.98 -10.63 27.50
C GLY A 172 -11.72 -12.09 27.13
N LEU A 173 -11.54 -12.44 25.85
CA LEU A 173 -11.23 -13.82 25.46
C LEU A 173 -9.71 -14.00 25.33
N ARG A 174 -9.06 -14.19 26.49
CA ARG A 174 -7.74 -14.82 26.56
C ARG A 174 -7.95 -16.34 26.49
N GLY A 175 -7.55 -16.95 25.38
CA GLY A 175 -7.08 -18.33 25.41
C GLY A 175 -5.69 -18.37 26.02
#